data_AF-A0A956I9A8-F1
#
_entry.id   AF-A0A956I9A8-F1
#
_cell.length_a   1.000
_cell.length_b   1.000
_cell.length_c   1.000
_cell.angle_alpha   90.00
_cell.angle_beta   90.00
_cell.angle_gamma   90.00
#
_symmetry.space_group_name_H-M   'P 1'
#
loop_
_entity.id
_entity.type
_entity.pdbx_description
1 polymer ?
#
loop_
_entity_poly.entity_id
_entity_poly.type
_entity_poly.pdbx_seq_one_letter_code
_entity_poly.pdbx_strand_id
1 'polypeptide(L)'
;MTSLRAPFALLLLSFASLSRAQEPSTPTEENVAAADETAATAEPTSNAEVAGGLDAPVPPPPSVSTPPPPLSTPSSAELLAIEATWQVYHQAAMAIAEGNRERARQLLRQVASQVDHPAAEPSRRLLERLESLERSRAGIFSNEQPSPLARAELVAWHTIGGASVGTLLCAIAECDTVRGWTLSMIGLGAVGGGLALAFSRDGVRPGRAALHGAALRWGYLDTWLLSSVLG
;
A
#
# COMPACT_ATOMS: atom_id res chain seq x y z
N MET A 1 19.44 -22.26 33.34
CA MET A 1 19.36 -21.45 32.11
C MET A 1 19.79 -22.31 30.93
N THR A 2 18.90 -23.19 30.47
CA THR A 2 19.13 -24.12 29.35
C THR A 2 18.51 -23.53 28.09
N SER A 3 19.32 -23.48 27.04
CA SER A 3 19.08 -22.82 25.75
C SER A 3 17.70 -23.10 25.13
N LEU A 4 16.83 -22.09 25.10
CA LEU A 4 15.54 -22.09 24.37
C LEU A 4 15.71 -21.87 22.84
N ARG A 5 16.92 -22.00 22.28
CA ARG A 5 17.17 -21.70 20.85
C ARG A 5 16.70 -22.79 19.88
N ALA A 6 16.48 -24.03 20.33
CA ALA A 6 16.16 -25.16 19.44
C ALA A 6 14.70 -25.24 18.89
N PRO A 7 13.63 -24.95 19.66
CA PRO A 7 12.26 -25.19 19.17
C PRO A 7 11.79 -24.18 18.12
N PHE A 8 12.39 -22.98 18.05
CA PHE A 8 11.95 -21.93 17.12
C PHE A 8 12.39 -22.21 15.67
N ALA A 9 13.56 -22.83 15.48
CA ALA A 9 14.09 -23.16 14.15
C ALA A 9 13.26 -24.25 13.42
N LEU A 10 12.71 -25.22 14.16
CA LEU A 10 11.90 -26.30 13.59
C LEU A 10 10.52 -25.81 13.13
N LEU A 11 9.91 -24.87 13.86
CA LEU A 11 8.62 -24.28 13.49
C LEU A 11 8.72 -23.46 12.20
N LEU A 12 9.85 -22.78 11.97
CA LEU A 12 10.12 -22.00 10.75
C LEU A 12 10.32 -22.87 9.50
N LEU A 13 10.99 -24.03 9.63
CA LEU A 13 11.20 -24.97 8.51
C LEU A 13 9.89 -25.59 8.01
N SER A 14 8.90 -25.81 8.90
CA SER A 14 7.59 -26.30 8.50
C SER A 14 6.79 -25.29 7.67
N PHE A 15 6.89 -23.99 7.98
CA PHE A 15 6.20 -22.94 7.20
C PHE A 15 6.81 -22.73 5.80
N ALA A 16 8.14 -22.84 5.67
CA ALA A 16 8.80 -22.75 4.37
C ALA A 16 8.39 -23.89 3.42
N SER A 17 8.13 -25.11 3.95
CA SER A 17 7.60 -26.21 3.15
C SER A 17 6.14 -26.01 2.78
N LEU A 18 5.31 -25.47 3.66
CA LEU A 18 3.88 -25.26 3.40
C LEU A 18 3.65 -24.21 2.30
N SER A 19 4.49 -23.18 2.24
CA SER A 19 4.44 -22.16 1.18
C SER A 19 4.84 -22.69 -0.21
N ARG A 20 5.52 -23.84 -0.28
CA ARG A 20 5.92 -24.48 -1.56
C ARG A 20 4.83 -25.40 -2.12
N ALA A 21 3.87 -25.84 -1.31
CA ALA A 21 2.75 -26.66 -1.73
C ALA A 21 1.57 -25.84 -2.30
N GLN A 22 1.62 -24.52 -2.17
CA GLN A 22 0.62 -23.60 -2.71
C GLN A 22 1.11 -23.01 -4.04
N GLU A 23 1.58 -23.87 -4.94
CA GLU A 23 1.58 -23.53 -6.35
C GLU A 23 0.12 -23.36 -6.77
N PRO A 24 -0.27 -22.20 -7.32
CA PRO A 24 -1.60 -22.02 -7.85
C PRO A 24 -1.81 -23.11 -8.90
N SER A 25 -2.82 -23.96 -8.68
CA SER A 25 -3.30 -24.85 -9.72
C SER A 25 -3.66 -23.96 -10.90
N THR A 26 -2.86 -24.04 -11.95
CA THR A 26 -3.18 -23.45 -13.22
C THR A 26 -4.60 -23.92 -13.57
N PRO A 27 -5.56 -23.01 -13.77
CA PRO A 27 -6.85 -23.42 -14.27
C PRO A 27 -6.60 -24.16 -15.57
N THR A 28 -7.12 -25.39 -15.66
CA THR A 28 -7.07 -26.20 -16.87
C THR A 28 -7.58 -25.36 -18.03
N GLU A 29 -6.64 -24.91 -18.84
CA GLU A 29 -6.80 -24.08 -20.02
C GLU A 29 -7.36 -24.99 -21.13
N GLU A 30 -8.64 -25.34 -21.03
CA GLU A 30 -9.36 -25.96 -22.13
C GLU A 30 -10.14 -24.85 -22.85
N ASN A 31 -9.60 -24.43 -24.01
CA ASN A 31 -10.14 -23.47 -24.98
C ASN A 31 -9.80 -21.98 -24.78
N VAL A 32 -8.55 -21.59 -25.10
CA VAL A 32 -8.30 -20.38 -25.89
C VAL A 32 -7.22 -20.70 -26.93
N ALA A 33 -7.65 -21.30 -28.04
CA ALA A 33 -6.83 -21.28 -29.25
C ALA A 33 -6.81 -19.86 -29.81
N ALA A 34 -5.60 -19.41 -30.18
CA ALA A 34 -5.26 -18.23 -30.99
C ALA A 34 -5.25 -16.86 -30.27
N ALA A 35 -4.09 -16.51 -29.71
CA ALA A 35 -3.49 -15.17 -29.76
C ALA A 35 -2.03 -15.32 -29.29
N ASP A 36 -1.14 -15.61 -30.23
CA ASP A 36 -0.19 -14.65 -30.80
C ASP A 36 0.95 -14.33 -29.84
N GLU A 37 2.08 -14.94 -30.19
CA GLU A 37 3.33 -15.00 -29.48
C GLU A 37 4.10 -13.72 -29.82
N THR A 38 4.18 -12.77 -28.88
CA THR A 38 5.19 -11.70 -28.96
C THR A 38 5.72 -11.38 -27.57
N ALA A 39 6.60 -12.26 -27.10
CA ALA A 39 7.44 -12.04 -25.93
C ALA A 39 8.49 -10.98 -26.28
N ALA A 40 8.26 -9.73 -25.86
CA ALA A 40 9.28 -8.69 -25.86
C ALA A 40 10.12 -8.83 -24.58
N THR A 41 11.31 -9.39 -24.73
CA THR A 41 12.44 -9.33 -23.82
C THR A 41 12.74 -7.87 -23.45
N ALA A 42 12.42 -7.47 -22.22
CA ALA A 42 12.84 -6.17 -21.68
C ALA A 42 14.23 -6.34 -21.03
N GLU A 43 15.27 -5.94 -21.76
CA GLU A 43 16.62 -5.77 -21.22
C GLU A 43 16.65 -4.66 -20.15
N PRO A 44 17.49 -4.80 -19.10
CA PRO A 44 17.78 -3.72 -18.17
C PRO A 44 18.70 -2.70 -18.85
N THR A 45 18.14 -1.59 -19.33
CA THR A 45 18.93 -0.45 -19.81
C THR A 45 19.59 0.26 -18.63
N SER A 46 20.85 -0.12 -18.41
CA SER A 46 21.87 0.64 -17.70
C SER A 46 22.02 2.01 -18.37
N ASN A 47 21.51 3.07 -17.75
CA ASN A 47 21.73 4.43 -18.23
C ASN A 47 23.19 4.82 -18.00
N ALA A 48 23.95 4.67 -19.08
CA ALA A 48 25.28 5.20 -19.24
C ALA A 48 25.26 6.74 -19.15
N GLU A 49 26.07 7.21 -18.20
CA GLU A 49 26.85 8.44 -18.22
C GLU A 49 26.92 9.14 -19.58
N VAL A 50 26.08 10.17 -19.76
CA VAL A 50 26.19 11.11 -20.88
C VAL A 50 27.22 12.17 -20.48
N ALA A 51 28.48 11.89 -20.80
CA ALA A 51 29.51 12.91 -20.94
C ALA A 51 29.20 13.73 -22.23
N GLY A 52 28.33 14.73 -22.09
CA GLY A 52 28.00 15.70 -23.14
C GLY A 52 28.99 16.86 -23.17
N GLY A 53 29.62 17.06 -24.33
CA GLY A 53 30.69 18.02 -24.56
C GLY A 53 30.33 19.49 -24.34
N LEU A 54 31.34 20.22 -23.91
CA LEU A 54 31.40 21.68 -23.80
C LEU A 54 31.53 22.29 -25.20
N ASP A 55 30.41 22.51 -25.89
CA ASP A 55 30.34 23.51 -26.97
C ASP A 55 29.44 24.65 -26.49
N ALA A 56 30.07 25.72 -25.99
CA ALA A 56 29.39 26.92 -25.54
C ALA A 56 28.97 27.77 -26.75
N PRO A 57 27.67 28.01 -26.99
CA PRO A 57 27.22 28.95 -28.01
C PRO A 57 27.58 30.38 -27.61
N VAL A 58 28.17 31.13 -28.55
CA VAL A 58 28.48 32.56 -28.44
C VAL A 58 27.21 33.34 -28.07
N PRO A 59 27.24 34.20 -27.03
CA PRO A 59 26.06 34.94 -26.61
C PRO A 59 25.62 35.95 -27.69
N PRO A 60 24.32 36.00 -28.04
CA PRO A 60 23.79 37.03 -28.93
C PRO A 60 23.83 38.41 -28.25
N PRO A 61 23.90 39.51 -29.03
CA PRO A 61 23.98 40.87 -28.50
C PRO A 61 22.77 41.22 -27.63
N PRO A 62 22.94 42.10 -26.62
CA PRO A 62 21.88 42.48 -25.71
C PRO A 62 20.74 43.14 -26.50
N SER A 63 19.60 42.46 -26.55
CA SER A 63 18.36 43.04 -27.05
C SER A 63 17.94 44.15 -26.10
N VAL A 64 17.85 45.37 -26.63
CA VAL A 64 17.34 46.55 -25.93
C VAL A 64 15.92 46.24 -25.46
N SER A 65 15.77 45.90 -24.18
CA SER A 65 14.47 45.60 -23.59
C SER A 65 13.66 46.87 -23.48
N THR A 66 12.60 46.95 -24.27
CA THR A 66 11.47 47.85 -24.04
C THR A 66 10.98 47.66 -22.59
N PRO A 67 10.74 48.74 -21.83
CA PRO A 67 10.32 48.63 -20.44
C PRO A 67 9.06 47.76 -20.33
N PRO A 68 9.04 46.73 -19.46
CA PRO A 68 7.87 45.87 -19.30
C PRO A 68 6.67 46.70 -18.82
N PRO A 69 5.45 46.38 -19.29
CA PRO A 69 4.25 47.05 -18.81
C PRO A 69 4.13 46.87 -17.28
N PRO A 70 3.55 47.86 -16.57
CA PRO A 70 3.40 47.79 -15.12
C PRO A 70 2.51 46.59 -14.75
N LEU A 71 3.07 45.66 -13.97
CA LEU A 71 2.33 44.53 -13.39
C LEU A 71 1.27 45.07 -12.42
N SER A 72 0.00 44.86 -12.74
CA SER A 72 -1.09 45.13 -11.81
C SER A 72 -0.91 44.26 -10.56
N THR A 73 -0.66 44.89 -9.42
CA THR A 73 -0.55 44.19 -8.14
C THR A 73 -1.96 43.77 -7.70
N PRO A 74 -2.17 42.51 -7.29
CA PRO A 74 -3.48 42.06 -6.84
C PRO A 74 -3.92 42.84 -5.61
N SER A 75 -5.24 43.04 -5.48
CA SER A 75 -5.81 43.73 -4.31
C SER A 75 -5.70 42.86 -3.05
N SER A 76 -5.72 43.46 -1.85
CA SER A 76 -5.66 42.68 -0.60
C SER A 76 -6.81 41.68 -0.45
N ALA A 77 -8.00 42.00 -0.97
CA ALA A 77 -9.15 41.11 -0.97
C ALA A 77 -8.92 39.88 -1.87
N GLU A 78 -8.29 40.08 -3.03
CA GLU A 78 -7.91 39.02 -3.96
C GLU A 78 -6.85 38.09 -3.35
N LEU A 79 -5.86 38.66 -2.66
CA LEU A 79 -4.84 37.88 -1.96
C LEU A 79 -5.45 36.96 -0.88
N LEU A 80 -6.41 37.46 -0.10
CA LEU A 80 -7.13 36.67 0.90
C LEU A 80 -7.96 35.54 0.26
N ALA A 81 -8.57 35.79 -0.90
CA ALA A 81 -9.32 34.77 -1.63
C ALA A 81 -8.39 33.66 -2.15
N ILE A 82 -7.20 34.02 -2.65
CA ILE A 82 -6.17 33.06 -3.08
C ILE A 82 -5.73 32.18 -1.90
N GLU A 83 -5.44 32.79 -0.75
CA GLU A 83 -5.02 32.05 0.46
C GLU A 83 -6.12 31.09 0.95
N ALA A 84 -7.38 31.53 0.96
CA ALA A 84 -8.51 30.69 1.34
C ALA A 84 -8.63 29.44 0.44
N THR A 85 -8.43 29.58 -0.87
CA THR A 85 -8.46 28.45 -1.80
C THR A 85 -7.31 27.47 -1.58
N TRP A 86 -6.11 27.96 -1.23
CA TRP A 86 -4.99 27.10 -0.83
C TRP A 86 -5.29 26.29 0.43
N GLN A 87 -5.98 26.88 1.41
CA GLN A 87 -6.39 26.14 2.60
C GLN A 87 -7.37 25.01 2.27
N VAL A 88 -8.32 25.23 1.35
CA VAL A 88 -9.24 24.17 0.88
C VAL A 88 -8.47 23.04 0.18
N TYR A 89 -7.48 23.38 -0.65
CA TYR A 89 -6.60 22.39 -1.28
C TYR A 89 -5.83 21.56 -0.24
N HIS A 90 -5.27 22.19 0.79
CA HIS A 90 -4.56 21.50 1.86
C HIS A 90 -5.47 20.57 2.67
N GLN A 91 -6.70 21.02 2.98
CA GLN A 91 -7.70 20.17 3.63
C GLN A 91 -8.06 18.95 2.78
N ALA A 92 -8.10 19.10 1.45
CA ALA A 92 -8.31 17.97 0.55
C ALA A 92 -7.18 16.93 0.64
N ALA A 93 -5.92 17.39 0.72
CA ALA A 93 -4.77 16.50 0.90
C ALA A 93 -4.83 15.75 2.24
N MET A 94 -5.22 16.43 3.33
CA MET A 94 -5.42 15.79 4.63
C MET A 94 -6.55 14.75 4.58
N ALA A 95 -7.66 15.05 3.91
CA ALA A 95 -8.75 14.10 3.72
C ALA A 95 -8.31 12.85 2.94
N ILE A 96 -7.38 12.97 1.98
CA ILE A 96 -6.77 11.81 1.29
C ILE A 96 -5.95 10.97 2.28
N ALA A 97 -5.13 11.60 3.11
CA ALA A 97 -4.29 10.92 4.10
C ALA A 97 -5.13 10.17 5.16
N GLU A 98 -6.27 10.73 5.55
CA GLU A 98 -7.25 10.10 6.45
C GLU A 98 -8.06 8.98 5.77
N GLY A 99 -7.93 8.82 4.45
CA GLY A 99 -8.71 7.86 3.67
C GLY A 99 -10.14 8.29 3.35
N ASN A 100 -10.53 9.53 3.69
CA ASN A 100 -11.86 10.09 3.40
C ASN A 100 -11.95 10.61 1.95
N ARG A 101 -12.01 9.68 1.00
CA ARG A 101 -11.98 9.96 -0.44
C ARG A 101 -13.15 10.81 -0.93
N GLU A 102 -14.34 10.63 -0.37
CA GLU A 102 -15.53 11.41 -0.75
C GLU A 102 -15.33 12.88 -0.40
N ARG A 103 -14.91 13.17 0.84
CA ARG A 103 -14.60 14.53 1.27
C ARG A 103 -13.48 15.14 0.44
N ALA A 104 -12.42 14.38 0.16
CA ALA A 104 -11.33 14.83 -0.70
C ALA A 104 -11.83 15.21 -2.10
N ARG A 105 -12.67 14.38 -2.73
CA ARG A 105 -13.25 14.66 -4.06
C ARG A 105 -14.11 15.93 -4.04
N GLN A 106 -14.92 16.13 -3.00
CA GLN A 106 -15.74 17.34 -2.86
C GLN A 106 -14.88 18.61 -2.77
N LEU A 107 -13.86 18.61 -1.90
CA LEU A 107 -12.95 19.75 -1.73
C LEU A 107 -12.13 20.03 -3.00
N LEU A 108 -11.62 19.00 -3.67
CA LEU A 108 -10.88 19.17 -4.92
C LEU A 108 -11.77 19.72 -6.05
N ARG A 109 -13.04 19.32 -6.13
CA ARG A 109 -13.98 19.88 -7.12
C ARG A 109 -14.24 21.36 -6.86
N GLN A 110 -14.35 21.75 -5.59
CA GLN A 110 -14.49 23.16 -5.20
C GLN A 110 -13.27 24.00 -5.60
N VAL A 111 -12.05 23.46 -5.47
CA VAL A 111 -10.84 24.17 -5.93
C VAL A 111 -10.77 24.17 -7.46
N ALA A 112 -11.10 23.07 -8.12
CA ALA A 112 -11.06 22.92 -9.58
C ALA A 112 -12.06 23.81 -10.34
N SER A 113 -13.14 24.26 -9.69
CA SER A 113 -14.11 25.21 -10.27
C SER A 113 -13.57 26.63 -10.39
N GLN A 114 -12.48 26.99 -9.71
CA GLN A 114 -11.87 28.32 -9.80
C GLN A 114 -10.83 28.36 -10.93
N VAL A 115 -11.27 28.66 -12.16
CA VAL A 115 -10.43 28.54 -13.38
C VAL A 115 -9.12 29.33 -13.30
N ASP A 116 -9.13 30.51 -12.69
CA ASP A 116 -7.95 31.40 -12.65
C ASP A 116 -7.00 31.12 -11.48
N HIS A 117 -7.34 30.18 -10.58
CA HIS A 117 -6.52 29.90 -9.40
C HIS A 117 -5.39 28.90 -9.73
N PRO A 118 -4.13 29.14 -9.30
CA PRO A 118 -3.01 28.24 -9.58
C PRO A 118 -3.18 26.81 -9.03
N ALA A 119 -4.01 26.64 -7.99
CA ALA A 119 -4.32 25.32 -7.42
C ALA A 119 -5.40 24.54 -8.19
N ALA A 120 -6.09 25.14 -9.17
CA ALA A 120 -7.20 24.48 -9.87
C ALA A 120 -6.71 23.34 -10.77
N GLU A 121 -5.66 23.58 -11.56
CA GLU A 121 -5.08 22.57 -12.44
C GLU A 121 -4.48 21.35 -11.70
N PRO A 122 -3.67 21.49 -10.62
CA PRO A 122 -3.25 20.33 -9.84
C PRO A 122 -4.43 19.61 -9.19
N SER A 123 -5.50 20.32 -8.80
CA SER A 123 -6.70 19.69 -8.25
C SER A 123 -7.44 18.81 -9.27
N ARG A 124 -7.54 19.25 -10.53
CA ARG A 124 -8.14 18.46 -11.63
C ARG A 124 -7.36 17.18 -11.91
N ARG A 125 -6.02 17.29 -12.03
CA ARG A 125 -5.14 16.13 -12.21
C ARG A 125 -5.25 15.14 -11.05
N LEU A 126 -5.36 15.65 -9.81
CA LEU A 126 -5.52 14.80 -8.64
C LEU A 126 -6.89 14.10 -8.60
N LEU A 127 -7.97 14.80 -8.98
CA LEU A 127 -9.30 14.20 -9.14
C LEU A 127 -9.30 13.07 -10.17
N GLU A 128 -8.75 13.30 -11.36
CA GLU A 128 -8.66 12.28 -12.41
C GLU A 128 -7.92 11.03 -11.92
N ARG A 129 -6.80 11.23 -11.20
CA ARG A 129 -6.03 10.13 -10.63
C ARG A 129 -6.83 9.37 -9.57
N LEU A 130 -7.55 10.06 -8.68
CA LEU A 130 -8.39 9.41 -7.67
C LEU A 130 -9.52 8.60 -8.32
N GLU A 131 -10.20 9.17 -9.31
CA GLU A 131 -11.29 8.49 -10.03
C GLU A 131 -10.77 7.29 -10.85
N SER A 132 -9.59 7.41 -11.45
CA SER A 132 -8.91 6.29 -12.12
C SER A 132 -8.57 5.16 -11.14
N LEU A 133 -8.00 5.49 -9.97
CA LEU A 133 -7.72 4.50 -8.93
C LEU A 133 -8.99 3.83 -8.39
N GLU A 134 -10.09 4.58 -8.26
CA GLU A 134 -11.39 4.03 -7.86
C GLU A 134 -11.96 3.11 -8.94
N ARG A 135 -11.88 3.48 -10.22
CA ARG A 135 -12.27 2.62 -11.35
C ARG A 135 -11.45 1.33 -11.41
N SER A 136 -10.12 1.43 -11.31
CA SER A 136 -9.22 0.27 -11.29
C SER A 136 -9.52 -0.63 -10.10
N ARG A 137 -9.76 -0.04 -8.92
CA ARG A 137 -10.17 -0.78 -7.72
C ARG A 137 -11.51 -1.49 -7.96
N ALA A 138 -12.52 -0.77 -8.44
CA ALA A 138 -13.83 -1.36 -8.73
C ALA A 138 -13.70 -2.50 -9.76
N GLY A 139 -12.87 -2.36 -10.79
CA GLY A 139 -12.58 -3.41 -11.77
C GLY A 139 -11.99 -4.67 -11.16
N ILE A 140 -10.98 -4.54 -10.28
CA ILE A 140 -10.35 -5.68 -9.60
C ILE A 140 -11.35 -6.40 -8.69
N PHE A 141 -12.20 -5.67 -7.97
CA PHE A 141 -13.09 -6.25 -6.95
C PHE A 141 -14.50 -6.58 -7.43
N SER A 142 -14.90 -6.19 -8.64
CA SER A 142 -16.28 -6.36 -9.15
C SER A 142 -16.58 -7.77 -9.62
N ASN A 143 -15.57 -8.52 -10.08
CA ASN A 143 -15.72 -9.89 -10.58
C ASN A 143 -15.21 -10.97 -9.61
N GLU A 144 -14.70 -10.58 -8.43
CA GLU A 144 -14.24 -11.54 -7.43
C GLU A 144 -15.41 -12.23 -6.74
N GLN A 145 -15.64 -13.49 -7.08
CA GLN A 145 -16.53 -14.36 -6.32
C GLN A 145 -15.88 -14.74 -4.98
N PRO A 146 -16.66 -14.85 -3.89
CA PRO A 146 -16.14 -15.31 -2.61
C PRO A 146 -15.59 -16.72 -2.76
N SER A 147 -14.30 -16.92 -2.44
CA SER A 147 -13.67 -18.23 -2.50
C SER A 147 -13.48 -18.83 -1.10
N PRO A 148 -13.76 -20.13 -0.89
CA PRO A 148 -13.52 -20.79 0.39
C PRO A 148 -12.03 -20.84 0.73
N LEU A 149 -11.17 -20.86 -0.28
CA LEU A 149 -9.71 -20.85 -0.12
C LEU A 149 -9.22 -19.54 0.51
N ALA A 150 -9.75 -18.39 0.07
CA ALA A 150 -9.39 -17.09 0.66
C ALA A 150 -9.80 -16.98 2.15
N ARG A 151 -10.89 -17.66 2.55
CA ARG A 151 -11.30 -17.73 3.96
C ARG A 151 -10.32 -18.54 4.78
N ALA A 152 -9.90 -19.71 4.27
CA ALA A 152 -8.92 -20.56 4.94
C ALA A 152 -7.58 -19.85 5.10
N GLU A 153 -7.11 -19.16 4.05
CA GLU A 153 -5.88 -18.39 4.08
C GLU A 153 -5.95 -17.23 5.09
N LEU A 154 -7.05 -16.48 5.14
CA LEU A 154 -7.24 -15.41 6.12
C LEU A 154 -7.18 -15.95 7.56
N VAL A 155 -7.84 -17.08 7.83
CA VAL A 155 -7.83 -17.73 9.15
C VAL A 155 -6.42 -18.20 9.51
N ALA A 156 -5.69 -18.78 8.55
CA ALA A 156 -4.31 -19.22 8.77
C ALA A 156 -3.42 -18.03 9.18
N TRP A 157 -3.45 -16.93 8.42
CA TRP A 157 -2.65 -15.74 8.72
C TRP A 157 -3.02 -15.08 10.05
N HIS A 158 -4.31 -15.02 10.41
CA HIS A 158 -4.74 -14.51 11.71
C HIS A 158 -4.30 -15.40 12.87
N THR A 159 -4.32 -16.72 12.68
CA THR A 159 -3.89 -17.68 13.72
C THR A 159 -2.39 -17.56 13.95
N ILE A 160 -1.60 -17.44 12.88
CA ILE A 160 -0.15 -17.20 12.95
C ILE A 160 0.13 -15.88 13.67
N GLY A 161 -0.54 -14.80 13.27
CA GLY A 161 -0.39 -13.49 13.91
C GLY A 161 -0.76 -13.51 15.40
N GLY A 162 -1.86 -14.17 15.77
CA GLY A 162 -2.28 -14.34 17.15
C GLY A 162 -1.26 -15.13 17.99
N ALA A 163 -0.69 -16.21 17.43
CA ALA A 163 0.38 -16.97 18.07
C ALA A 163 1.65 -16.13 18.26
N SER A 164 2.03 -15.30 17.28
CA SER A 164 3.18 -14.40 17.41
C SER A 164 2.99 -13.39 18.56
N VAL A 165 1.82 -12.75 18.65
CA VAL A 165 1.51 -11.85 19.78
C VAL A 165 1.47 -12.62 21.11
N GLY A 166 0.98 -13.86 21.10
CA GLY A 166 1.00 -14.74 22.27
C GLY A 166 2.40 -15.05 22.77
N THR A 167 3.35 -15.21 21.85
CA THR A 167 4.78 -15.36 22.19
C THR A 167 5.31 -14.12 22.89
N LEU A 168 4.99 -12.94 22.35
CA LEU A 168 5.46 -11.66 22.89
C LEU A 168 4.89 -11.42 24.31
N LEU A 169 3.59 -11.61 24.50
CA LEU A 169 2.97 -11.46 25.82
C LEU A 169 3.50 -12.48 26.83
N CYS A 170 3.74 -13.71 26.39
CA CYS A 170 4.35 -14.77 27.21
C CYS A 170 5.76 -14.38 27.68
N ALA A 171 6.55 -13.72 26.81
CA ALA A 171 7.87 -13.20 27.16
C ALA A 171 7.81 -12.04 28.16
N ILE A 172 6.87 -11.10 27.98
CA ILE A 172 6.67 -9.95 28.89
C ILE A 172 6.15 -10.42 30.26
N ALA A 173 5.28 -11.43 30.29
CA ALA A 173 4.69 -11.97 31.51
C ALA A 173 5.56 -13.04 32.19
N GLU A 174 6.81 -13.24 31.75
CA GLU A 174 7.76 -14.20 32.31
C GLU A 174 7.15 -15.60 32.50
N CYS A 175 6.46 -16.10 31.49
CA CYS A 175 5.84 -17.41 31.53
C CYS A 175 6.91 -18.52 31.46
N ASP A 176 7.47 -18.88 32.61
CA ASP A 176 8.51 -19.93 32.72
C ASP A 176 7.97 -21.36 32.59
N THR A 177 6.65 -21.53 32.64
CA THR A 177 6.01 -22.84 32.54
C THR A 177 5.52 -23.11 31.12
N VAL A 178 5.73 -24.33 30.62
CA VAL A 178 5.16 -24.81 29.34
C VAL A 178 3.65 -24.56 29.29
N ARG A 179 2.97 -24.70 30.43
CA ARG A 179 1.54 -24.45 30.56
C ARG A 179 1.17 -22.99 30.30
N GLY A 180 1.91 -22.02 30.83
CA GLY A 180 1.71 -20.60 30.56
C GLY A 180 1.94 -20.25 29.09
N TRP A 181 3.01 -20.79 28.51
CA TRP A 181 3.32 -20.63 27.09
C TRP A 181 2.20 -21.18 26.18
N THR A 182 1.75 -22.41 26.43
CA THR A 182 0.67 -23.04 25.66
C THR A 182 -0.66 -22.30 25.82
N LEU A 183 -1.01 -21.85 27.03
CA LEU A 183 -2.24 -21.09 27.27
C LEU A 183 -2.22 -19.73 26.57
N SER A 184 -1.07 -19.05 26.52
CA SER A 184 -0.93 -17.79 25.78
C SER A 184 -1.13 -18.00 24.26
N MET A 185 -0.49 -19.04 23.71
CA MET A 185 -0.60 -19.39 22.29
C MET A 185 -2.02 -19.78 21.88
N ILE A 186 -2.66 -20.68 22.65
CA ILE A 186 -4.02 -21.13 22.37
C ILE A 186 -5.01 -19.99 22.58
N GLY A 187 -4.85 -19.22 23.66
CA GLY A 187 -5.74 -18.11 23.99
C GLY A 187 -5.76 -17.06 22.89
N LEU A 188 -4.58 -16.57 22.48
CA LEU A 188 -4.51 -15.53 21.46
C LEU A 188 -4.68 -16.05 20.04
N GLY A 189 -4.24 -17.27 19.74
CA GLY A 189 -4.53 -17.95 18.48
C GLY A 189 -6.03 -18.15 18.27
N ALA A 190 -6.77 -18.55 19.31
CA ALA A 190 -8.22 -18.73 19.26
C ALA A 190 -8.97 -17.40 19.09
N VAL A 191 -8.50 -16.31 19.71
CA VAL A 191 -9.06 -14.96 19.49
C VAL A 191 -8.86 -14.53 18.04
N GLY A 192 -7.66 -14.75 17.47
CA GLY A 192 -7.37 -14.47 16.06
C GLY A 192 -8.27 -15.27 15.09
N GLY A 193 -8.39 -16.58 15.32
CA GLY A 193 -9.27 -17.44 14.53
C GLY A 193 -10.76 -17.10 14.67
N GLY A 194 -11.20 -16.73 15.88
CA GLY A 194 -12.56 -16.28 16.16
C GLY A 194 -12.90 -14.97 15.44
N LEU A 195 -11.97 -14.00 15.42
CA LEU A 195 -12.12 -12.76 14.65
C LEU A 195 -12.24 -13.06 13.16
N ALA A 196 -11.38 -13.95 12.64
CA ALA A 196 -11.39 -14.32 11.22
C ALA A 196 -12.73 -14.98 10.81
N LEU A 197 -13.32 -15.81 11.68
CA LEU A 197 -14.65 -16.38 11.48
C LEU A 197 -15.76 -15.32 11.56
N ALA A 198 -15.66 -14.37 12.48
CA ALA A 198 -16.60 -13.26 12.61
C ALA A 198 -16.61 -12.38 11.36
N PHE A 199 -15.44 -12.00 10.84
CA PHE A 199 -15.29 -11.25 9.58
C PHE A 199 -15.69 -12.06 8.35
N SER A 200 -15.70 -13.38 8.45
CA SER A 200 -16.09 -14.27 7.35
C SER A 200 -17.59 -14.30 7.06
N ARG A 201 -18.44 -13.78 7.96
CA ARG A 201 -19.91 -13.90 7.81
C ARG A 201 -20.45 -13.16 6.58
N ASP A 202 -19.82 -12.06 6.19
CA ASP A 202 -20.28 -11.24 5.05
C ASP A 202 -19.61 -11.63 3.70
N GLY A 203 -18.86 -12.73 3.69
CA GLY A 203 -18.10 -13.20 2.52
C GLY A 203 -16.76 -12.47 2.38
N VAL A 204 -15.65 -13.23 2.40
CA VAL A 204 -14.31 -12.68 2.20
C VAL A 204 -14.03 -12.65 0.71
N ARG A 205 -13.78 -11.45 0.16
CA ARG A 205 -13.28 -11.29 -1.21
C ARG A 205 -11.75 -11.47 -1.22
N PRO A 206 -11.19 -12.24 -2.17
CA PRO A 206 -9.77 -12.57 -2.19
C PRO A 206 -8.85 -11.35 -2.14
N GLY A 207 -9.16 -10.26 -2.84
CA GLY A 207 -8.28 -9.09 -2.82
C GLY A 207 -8.28 -8.33 -1.47
N ARG A 208 -9.32 -8.47 -0.62
CA ARG A 208 -9.25 -7.98 0.77
C ARG A 208 -8.36 -8.87 1.62
N ALA A 209 -8.41 -10.19 1.42
CA ALA A 209 -7.54 -11.14 2.11
C ALA A 209 -6.08 -10.93 1.72
N ALA A 210 -5.78 -10.67 0.44
CA ALA A 210 -4.43 -10.38 -0.04
C ALA A 210 -3.83 -9.11 0.62
N LEU A 211 -4.65 -8.07 0.81
CA LEU A 211 -4.19 -6.82 1.44
C LEU A 211 -3.87 -7.01 2.94
N HIS A 212 -4.70 -7.78 3.65
CA HIS A 212 -4.40 -8.18 5.04
C HIS A 212 -3.19 -9.12 5.13
N GLY A 213 -3.07 -10.07 4.18
CA GLY A 213 -1.93 -10.97 4.09
C GLY A 213 -0.62 -10.22 3.85
N ALA A 214 -0.62 -9.20 2.99
CA ALA A 214 0.55 -8.35 2.75
C ALA A 214 0.96 -7.56 4.00
N ALA A 215 -0.01 -6.97 4.72
CA ALA A 215 0.27 -6.24 5.95
C ALA A 215 0.87 -7.15 7.04
N LEU A 216 0.30 -8.35 7.22
CA LEU A 216 0.82 -9.34 8.18
C LEU A 216 2.20 -9.86 7.76
N ARG A 217 2.45 -10.07 6.47
CA ARG A 217 3.73 -10.53 5.95
C ARG A 217 4.83 -9.48 6.19
N TRP A 218 4.54 -8.20 5.98
CA TRP A 218 5.44 -7.10 6.33
C TRP A 218 5.70 -7.02 7.84
N GLY A 219 4.65 -7.04 8.66
CA GLY A 219 4.83 -7.00 10.12
C GLY A 219 5.61 -8.19 10.68
N TYR A 220 5.43 -9.38 10.09
CA TYR A 220 6.22 -10.57 10.43
C TYR A 220 7.69 -10.39 10.06
N LEU A 221 7.96 -9.84 8.87
CA LEU A 221 9.32 -9.60 8.39
C LEU A 221 10.05 -8.57 9.25
N ASP A 222 9.37 -7.48 9.64
CA ASP A 222 9.91 -6.47 10.56
C ASP A 222 10.19 -7.06 11.95
N THR A 223 9.25 -7.84 12.49
CA THR A 223 9.42 -8.51 13.79
C THR A 223 10.60 -9.48 13.74
N TRP A 224 10.74 -10.23 12.64
CA TRP A 224 11.86 -11.15 12.44
C TRP A 224 13.19 -10.40 12.39
N LEU A 225 13.27 -9.31 11.62
CA LEU A 225 14.46 -8.46 11.56
C LEU A 225 14.84 -7.92 12.94
N LEU A 226 13.87 -7.39 13.70
CA LEU A 226 14.11 -6.91 15.07
C LEU A 226 14.58 -8.02 16.01
N SER A 227 14.00 -9.22 15.90
CA SER A 227 14.41 -10.37 16.71
C SER A 227 15.84 -10.84 16.38
N SER A 228 16.27 -10.69 15.12
CA SER A 228 17.61 -11.08 14.68
C SER A 228 18.71 -10.12 15.16
N VAL A 229 18.36 -8.85 15.42
CA VAL A 229 19.30 -7.84 15.92
C VAL A 229 19.44 -7.91 17.45
N LEU A 230 18.40 -8.34 18.16
CA LEU A 230 18.38 -8.39 19.63
C LEU A 230 18.90 -9.70 20.24
N GLY A 231 19.21 -10.71 19.42
CA GLY A 231 19.57 -12.07 19.86
C GLY A 231 21.01 -12.48 19.55
#